data_AF-A0A519RN01-F1
#
_entry.id   AF-A0A519RN01-F1
#
_cell.length_a   1.000
_cell.length_b   1.000
_cell.length_c   1.000
_cell.angle_alpha   90.00
_cell.angle_beta   90.00
_cell.angle_gamma   90.00
#
_symmetry.space_group_name_H-M   'P 1'
#
loop_
_entity.id
_entity.type
_entity.pdbx_description
1 polymer ?
#
loop_
_entity_poly.entity_id
_entity_poly.type
_entity_poly.pdbx_seq_one_letter_code
_entity_poly.pdbx_strand_id
1 'polypeptide(L)'
;MSNNYPTRSHWLLYALLYGLLLLLTPTSGHVFDVQFWEQWATHIGAHGLGNAYTYETNNYNPLYQYVLYGYAKLAGSPQRILAGIHYLRLFTLLFDFGGAILAVRCFGWGDGNQRFILSLLFLLNLGYLYDTVVWEQVDAIVSTLAFVAVVQALRQRPVSSVGWLVLALNMKTQAIVFLPALLLL
;
A
#
# COMPACT_ATOMS: atom_id res chain seq x y z
N MET A 1 11.74 20.41 -21.45
CA MET A 1 10.81 19.31 -21.08
C MET A 1 10.16 19.70 -19.77
N SER A 2 8.83 19.86 -19.70
CA SER A 2 8.21 20.37 -18.47
C SER A 2 8.33 19.32 -17.36
N ASN A 3 8.85 19.75 -16.20
CA ASN A 3 8.97 18.91 -15.00
C ASN A 3 7.62 18.75 -14.26
N ASN A 4 6.53 19.25 -14.84
CA ASN A 4 5.23 19.42 -14.19
C ASN A 4 4.37 18.15 -14.27
N TYR A 5 4.92 17.01 -13.88
CA TYR A 5 4.17 15.75 -13.78
C TYR A 5 4.02 15.30 -12.31
N PRO A 6 2.81 14.92 -11.85
CA PRO A 6 1.52 15.07 -12.52
C PRO A 6 1.08 16.55 -12.65
N THR A 7 0.29 16.86 -13.69
CA THR A 7 -0.40 18.15 -13.85
C THR A 7 -1.74 18.10 -13.12
N ARG A 8 -2.46 19.24 -13.03
CA ARG A 8 -3.84 19.26 -12.49
C ARG A 8 -4.76 18.28 -13.23
N SER A 9 -4.68 18.21 -14.55
CA SER A 9 -5.50 17.29 -15.34
C SER A 9 -5.16 15.83 -15.05
N HIS A 10 -3.87 15.50 -14.89
CA HIS A 10 -3.46 14.15 -14.48
C HIS A 10 -4.02 13.77 -13.11
N TRP A 11 -3.97 14.69 -12.13
CA TRP A 11 -4.56 14.44 -10.81
C TRP A 11 -6.07 14.18 -10.87
N LEU A 12 -6.81 14.95 -11.67
CA LEU A 12 -8.24 14.71 -11.88
C LEU A 12 -8.49 13.33 -12.48
N LEU A 13 -7.71 12.91 -13.48
CA LEU A 13 -7.85 11.59 -14.09
C LEU A 13 -7.49 10.45 -13.11
N TYR A 14 -6.46 10.60 -12.29
CA TYR A 14 -6.18 9.62 -11.22
C TYR A 14 -7.30 9.54 -10.20
N ALA A 15 -7.86 10.68 -9.77
CA ALA A 15 -8.97 10.69 -8.83
C ALA A 15 -10.23 10.01 -9.41
N LEU A 16 -10.53 10.27 -10.69
CA LEU A 16 -11.61 9.59 -11.40
C LEU A 16 -11.36 8.10 -11.52
N LEU A 17 -10.15 7.68 -11.89
CA LEU A 17 -9.79 6.27 -11.97
C LEU A 17 -9.85 5.58 -10.60
N TYR A 18 -9.35 6.22 -9.55
CA TYR A 18 -9.43 5.70 -8.18
C TYR A 18 -10.89 5.49 -7.78
N GLY A 19 -11.75 6.50 -7.97
CA GLY A 19 -13.18 6.38 -7.71
C GLY A 19 -13.85 5.29 -8.55
N LEU A 20 -13.51 5.17 -9.84
CA LEU A 20 -14.01 4.13 -10.73
C LEU A 20 -13.61 2.74 -10.23
N LEU A 21 -12.34 2.54 -9.86
CA LEU A 21 -11.88 1.27 -9.30
C LEU A 21 -12.67 0.94 -8.04
N LEU A 22 -12.83 1.88 -7.09
CA LEU A 22 -13.61 1.63 -5.88
C LEU A 22 -15.05 1.20 -6.16
N LEU A 23 -15.69 1.74 -7.21
CA LEU A 23 -17.05 1.38 -7.61
C LEU A 23 -17.12 0.01 -8.31
N LEU A 24 -16.11 -0.35 -9.10
CA LEU A 24 -16.08 -1.59 -9.87
C LEU A 24 -15.52 -2.78 -9.07
N THR A 25 -14.82 -2.52 -7.98
CA THR A 25 -14.15 -3.57 -7.20
C THR A 25 -15.18 -4.44 -6.48
N PRO A 26 -15.14 -5.78 -6.65
CA PRO A 26 -16.11 -6.68 -6.03
C PRO A 26 -16.04 -6.59 -4.49
N THR A 27 -17.13 -6.81 -3.77
CA THR A 27 -17.11 -6.92 -2.30
C THR A 27 -16.69 -8.33 -1.86
N SER A 28 -15.58 -8.81 -2.40
CA SER A 28 -15.01 -10.12 -2.14
C SER A 28 -13.51 -10.05 -2.35
N GLY A 29 -12.75 -10.58 -1.42
CA GLY A 29 -11.30 -10.77 -1.52
C GLY A 29 -10.92 -12.23 -1.34
N HIS A 30 -9.62 -12.50 -1.28
CA HIS A 30 -9.14 -13.83 -0.93
C HIS A 30 -9.56 -14.18 0.50
N VAL A 31 -10.33 -15.27 0.64
CA VAL A 31 -11.11 -15.59 1.86
C VAL A 31 -10.25 -15.57 3.12
N PHE A 32 -9.05 -16.17 3.06
CA PHE A 32 -8.17 -16.26 4.22
C PHE A 32 -7.60 -14.91 4.65
N ASP A 33 -7.17 -14.07 3.71
CA ASP A 33 -6.60 -12.76 4.03
C ASP A 33 -7.67 -11.85 4.64
N VAL A 34 -8.85 -11.80 4.02
CA VAL A 34 -9.99 -11.02 4.54
C VAL A 34 -10.36 -11.47 5.95
N GLN A 35 -10.46 -12.79 6.17
CA GLN A 35 -10.75 -13.34 7.50
C GLN A 35 -9.71 -12.92 8.55
N PHE A 36 -8.42 -12.89 8.20
CA PHE A 36 -7.39 -12.40 9.11
C PHE A 36 -7.56 -10.92 9.43
N TRP A 37 -7.87 -10.07 8.44
CA TRP A 37 -8.14 -8.65 8.66
C TRP A 37 -9.30 -8.44 9.62
N GLU A 38 -10.40 -9.17 9.42
CA GLU A 38 -11.59 -9.13 10.29
C GLU A 38 -11.25 -9.51 11.73
N GLN A 39 -10.58 -10.65 11.91
CA GLN A 39 -10.23 -11.21 13.21
C GLN A 39 -9.27 -10.29 13.96
N TRP A 40 -8.20 -9.85 13.31
CA TRP A 40 -7.18 -9.01 13.93
C TRP A 40 -7.74 -7.62 14.26
N ALA A 41 -8.48 -6.98 13.34
CA ALA A 41 -9.11 -5.69 13.61
C ALA A 41 -10.13 -5.78 14.75
N THR A 42 -10.94 -6.85 14.79
CA THR A 42 -11.90 -7.08 15.88
C THR A 42 -11.21 -7.26 17.22
N HIS A 43 -10.17 -8.12 17.27
CA HIS A 43 -9.40 -8.37 18.49
C HIS A 43 -8.73 -7.11 19.02
N ILE A 44 -8.04 -6.38 18.14
CA ILE A 44 -7.35 -5.12 18.45
C ILE A 44 -8.34 -4.03 18.86
N GLY A 45 -9.52 -3.99 18.25
CA GLY A 45 -10.60 -3.08 18.62
C GLY A 45 -11.13 -3.32 20.03
N ALA A 46 -11.28 -4.59 20.42
CA ALA A 46 -11.81 -4.99 21.73
C ALA A 46 -10.78 -4.90 22.87
N HIS A 47 -9.53 -5.30 22.61
CA HIS A 47 -8.50 -5.42 23.65
C HIS A 47 -7.45 -4.29 23.61
N GLY A 48 -7.50 -3.44 22.59
CA GLY A 48 -6.54 -2.36 22.39
C GLY A 48 -5.27 -2.80 21.65
N LEU A 49 -4.56 -1.82 21.08
CA LEU A 49 -3.39 -2.03 20.22
C LEU A 49 -2.27 -2.85 20.88
N GLY A 50 -2.02 -2.65 22.18
CA GLY A 50 -0.99 -3.39 22.92
C GLY A 50 -1.22 -4.90 23.00
N ASN A 51 -2.44 -5.35 22.72
CA ASN A 51 -2.82 -6.76 22.71
C ASN A 51 -2.88 -7.35 21.29
N ALA A 52 -2.42 -6.64 20.25
CA ALA A 52 -2.47 -7.12 18.86
C ALA A 52 -1.82 -8.51 18.68
N TYR A 53 -0.70 -8.73 19.35
CA TYR A 53 0.10 -9.96 19.26
C TYR A 53 -0.31 -11.06 20.23
N THR A 54 -1.37 -10.85 21.03
CA THR A 54 -1.94 -11.93 21.83
C THR A 54 -2.92 -12.79 21.02
N TYR A 55 -3.25 -12.37 19.79
CA TYR A 55 -4.05 -13.17 18.87
C TYR A 55 -3.14 -14.14 18.11
N GLU A 56 -3.41 -15.44 18.22
CA GLU A 56 -2.51 -16.51 17.81
C GLU A 56 -2.12 -16.50 16.33
N THR A 57 -3.02 -16.05 15.45
CA THR A 57 -2.79 -16.05 14.01
C THR A 57 -2.11 -14.79 13.50
N ASN A 58 -1.88 -13.79 14.37
CA ASN A 58 -1.27 -12.54 13.95
C ASN A 58 0.20 -12.74 13.57
N ASN A 59 0.48 -12.68 12.27
CA ASN A 59 1.81 -12.85 11.69
C ASN A 59 2.34 -11.58 10.98
N TYR A 60 1.69 -10.43 11.19
CA TYR A 60 2.10 -9.16 10.59
C TYR A 60 2.91 -8.30 11.54
N ASN A 61 3.92 -7.63 10.99
CA ASN A 61 4.76 -6.70 11.72
C ASN A 61 3.95 -5.44 12.15
N PRO A 62 4.47 -4.61 13.09
CA PRO A 62 3.66 -3.64 13.81
C PRO A 62 2.95 -2.59 12.96
N LEU A 63 3.50 -2.18 11.82
CA LEU A 63 2.97 -1.08 11.01
C LEU A 63 1.53 -1.35 10.59
N TYR A 64 1.22 -2.57 10.16
CA TYR A 64 -0.14 -2.89 9.73
C TYR A 64 -1.13 -2.98 10.90
N GLN A 65 -0.65 -3.33 12.11
CA GLN A 65 -1.48 -3.34 13.31
C GLN A 65 -1.97 -1.92 13.66
N TYR A 66 -1.17 -0.88 13.41
CA TYR A 66 -1.62 0.51 13.56
C TYR A 66 -2.74 0.87 12.56
N VAL A 67 -2.65 0.38 11.32
CA VAL A 67 -3.70 0.57 10.30
C VAL A 67 -4.99 -0.10 10.75
N LEU A 68 -4.94 -1.36 11.16
CA LEU A 68 -6.10 -2.10 11.66
C LEU A 68 -6.69 -1.49 12.93
N TYR A 69 -5.86 -0.97 13.84
CA TYR A 69 -6.33 -0.27 15.03
C TYR A 69 -7.07 1.03 14.69
N GLY A 70 -6.51 1.84 13.79
CA GLY A 70 -7.16 3.05 13.30
C GLY A 70 -8.51 2.72 12.65
N TYR A 71 -8.54 1.69 11.81
CA TYR A 71 -9.76 1.18 11.20
C TYR A 71 -10.79 0.71 12.24
N ALA A 72 -10.38 -0.11 13.22
CA ALA A 72 -11.26 -0.59 14.27
C ALA A 72 -11.86 0.55 15.11
N LYS A 73 -11.08 1.61 15.38
CA LYS A 73 -11.58 2.81 16.07
C LYS A 73 -12.60 3.60 15.25
N LEU A 74 -12.39 3.72 13.93
CA LEU A 74 -13.35 4.37 13.03
C LEU A 74 -14.63 3.54 12.88
N ALA A 75 -14.50 2.23 12.75
CA ALA A 75 -15.63 1.32 12.67
C ALA A 75 -16.42 1.28 13.98
N GLY A 76 -15.75 1.32 15.14
CA GLY A 76 -16.36 1.52 16.46
C GLY A 76 -17.23 0.38 16.99
N SER A 77 -17.40 -0.73 16.25
CA SER A 77 -17.97 -1.98 16.76
C SER A 77 -17.57 -3.17 15.87
N PRO A 78 -17.52 -4.40 16.41
CA PRO A 78 -17.22 -5.60 15.62
C PRO A 78 -18.15 -5.77 14.41
N GLN A 79 -19.45 -5.50 14.56
CA GLN A 79 -20.41 -5.64 13.46
C GLN A 79 -20.10 -4.68 12.30
N ARG A 80 -19.64 -3.46 12.61
CA ARG A 80 -19.23 -2.47 11.60
C ARG A 80 -17.88 -2.78 10.97
N ILE A 81 -16.96 -3.41 11.73
CA ILE A 81 -15.70 -3.95 11.19
C ILE A 81 -15.98 -5.00 10.12
N LEU A 82 -16.80 -6.00 10.43
CA LEU A 82 -17.13 -7.08 9.50
C LEU A 82 -17.87 -6.56 8.26
N ALA A 83 -18.89 -5.74 8.46
CA ALA A 83 -19.68 -5.18 7.35
C ALA A 83 -18.87 -4.26 6.43
N GLY A 84 -17.77 -3.68 6.92
CA GLY A 84 -16.97 -2.71 6.20
C GLY A 84 -15.55 -3.17 5.88
N ILE A 85 -15.20 -4.45 6.07
CA ILE A 85 -13.79 -4.88 6.04
C ILE A 85 -13.13 -4.60 4.69
N HIS A 86 -13.88 -4.79 3.61
CA HIS A 86 -13.47 -4.52 2.24
C HIS A 86 -13.11 -3.05 2.01
N TYR A 87 -13.48 -2.14 2.92
CA TYR A 87 -13.04 -0.74 2.82
C TYR A 87 -11.56 -0.52 3.20
N LEU A 88 -10.88 -1.50 3.79
CA LEU A 88 -9.43 -1.40 4.05
C LEU A 88 -8.62 -1.20 2.76
N ARG A 89 -9.06 -1.81 1.64
CA ARG A 89 -8.39 -1.66 0.34
C ARG A 89 -8.37 -0.21 -0.16
N LEU A 90 -9.27 0.66 0.29
CA LEU A 90 -9.24 2.08 -0.08
C LEU A 90 -7.90 2.68 0.33
N PHE A 91 -7.42 2.35 1.52
CA PHE A 91 -6.14 2.81 2.03
C PHE A 91 -4.98 2.20 1.24
N THR A 92 -4.99 0.88 1.02
CA THR A 92 -3.95 0.19 0.23
C THR A 92 -3.86 0.73 -1.20
N LEU A 93 -4.99 0.99 -1.86
CA LEU A 93 -5.05 1.47 -3.24
C LEU A 93 -4.37 2.83 -3.41
N LEU A 94 -4.27 3.66 -2.36
CA LEU A 94 -3.47 4.89 -2.40
C LEU A 94 -1.99 4.59 -2.66
N PHE A 95 -1.48 3.46 -2.18
CA PHE A 95 -0.11 3.03 -2.39
C PHE A 95 0.11 2.45 -3.79
N ASP A 96 -0.89 1.80 -4.40
CA ASP A 96 -0.79 1.41 -5.82
C ASP A 96 -0.60 2.65 -6.72
N PHE A 97 -1.45 3.66 -6.54
CA PHE A 97 -1.35 4.91 -7.28
C PHE A 97 -0.06 5.65 -6.96
N GLY A 98 0.27 5.78 -5.66
CA GLY A 98 1.48 6.44 -5.20
C GLY A 98 2.74 5.78 -5.74
N GLY A 99 2.84 4.46 -5.65
CA GLY A 99 3.93 3.66 -6.18
C GLY A 99 4.09 3.83 -7.68
N ALA A 100 3.00 3.75 -8.45
CA ALA A 100 3.06 3.92 -9.90
C ALA A 100 3.50 5.33 -10.34
N ILE A 101 2.98 6.37 -9.68
CA ILE A 101 3.37 7.77 -9.94
C ILE A 101 4.84 8.00 -9.56
N LEU A 102 5.27 7.49 -8.41
CA LEU A 102 6.65 7.62 -7.92
C LEU A 102 7.64 6.89 -8.84
N ALA A 103 7.29 5.69 -9.30
CA ALA A 103 8.12 4.92 -10.21
C ALA A 103 8.50 5.74 -11.43
N VAL A 104 7.51 6.27 -12.15
CA VAL A 104 7.76 7.01 -13.39
C VAL A 104 8.43 8.37 -13.14
N ARG A 105 8.14 9.03 -12.01
CA ARG A 105 8.84 10.25 -11.61
C ARG A 105 10.35 10.06 -11.47
N CYS A 106 10.81 8.85 -11.13
CA CYS A 106 12.22 8.59 -10.88
C CYS A 106 13.07 8.34 -12.14
N PHE A 107 12.46 7.91 -13.25
CA PHE A 107 13.21 7.50 -14.46
C PHE A 107 13.62 8.65 -15.40
N GLY A 108 13.16 9.89 -15.17
CA GLY A 108 13.59 11.08 -15.93
C GLY A 108 13.22 11.09 -17.42
N TRP A 109 12.61 10.03 -17.95
CA TRP A 109 12.29 9.86 -19.37
C TRP A 109 10.94 10.50 -19.74
N GLY A 110 10.84 10.96 -20.99
CA GLY A 110 9.62 11.48 -21.60
C GLY A 110 9.09 12.81 -21.04
N ASP A 111 8.10 13.36 -21.73
CA ASP A 111 7.33 14.51 -21.25
C ASP A 111 6.28 14.11 -20.18
N GLY A 112 5.58 15.09 -19.63
CA GLY A 112 4.61 14.85 -18.56
C GLY A 112 3.45 13.94 -18.95
N ASN A 113 3.01 13.93 -20.22
CA ASN A 113 1.93 13.07 -20.69
C ASN A 113 2.44 11.65 -20.91
N GLN A 114 3.64 11.49 -21.47
CA GLN A 114 4.28 10.18 -21.60
C GLN A 114 4.48 9.54 -20.22
N ARG A 115 4.93 10.32 -19.23
CA ARG A 115 5.06 9.84 -17.84
C ARG A 115 3.72 9.44 -17.24
N PHE A 116 2.67 10.21 -17.49
CA PHE A 116 1.31 9.86 -17.08
C PHE A 116 0.85 8.54 -17.70
N ILE A 117 1.00 8.36 -19.01
CA ILE A 117 0.64 7.11 -19.70
C ILE A 117 1.43 5.93 -19.13
N LEU A 118 2.76 6.07 -18.95
CA LEU A 118 3.58 5.00 -18.37
C LEU A 118 3.12 4.61 -16.96
N SER A 119 2.75 5.58 -16.14
CA SER A 119 2.26 5.27 -14.79
C SER A 119 0.91 4.57 -14.81
N LEU A 120 0.05 4.87 -15.80
CA LEU A 120 -1.20 4.14 -15.98
C LEU A 120 -0.94 2.72 -16.48
N LEU A 121 0.01 2.53 -17.41
CA LEU A 121 0.39 1.20 -17.88
C LEU A 121 0.94 0.33 -16.74
N PHE A 122 1.70 0.94 -15.82
CA PHE A 122 2.18 0.22 -14.65
C PHE A 122 1.07 -0.03 -13.62
N LEU A 123 0.26 0.98 -13.29
CA LEU A 123 -0.86 0.86 -12.36
C LEU A 123 -1.90 -0.16 -12.82
N LEU A 124 -2.22 -0.19 -14.12
CA LEU A 124 -3.19 -1.10 -14.73
C LEU A 124 -2.55 -2.43 -15.15
N ASN A 125 -1.30 -2.68 -14.74
CA ASN A 125 -0.74 -4.02 -14.85
C ASN A 125 -1.61 -4.99 -14.05
N LEU A 126 -2.09 -6.05 -14.71
CA LEU A 126 -3.03 -6.99 -14.09
C LEU A 126 -2.48 -7.59 -12.81
N GLY A 127 -1.21 -8.00 -12.77
CA GLY A 127 -0.61 -8.58 -11.57
C GLY A 127 -0.50 -7.57 -10.42
N TYR A 128 -0.14 -6.32 -10.75
CA TYR A 128 -0.01 -5.25 -9.75
C TYR A 128 -1.36 -4.91 -9.11
N LEU A 129 -2.37 -4.61 -9.94
CA LEU A 129 -3.66 -4.14 -9.44
C LEU A 129 -4.52 -5.26 -8.83
N TYR A 130 -4.37 -6.48 -9.34
CA TYR A 130 -5.14 -7.63 -8.86
C TYR A 130 -4.91 -7.90 -7.36
N ASP A 131 -3.69 -7.69 -6.87
CA ASP A 131 -3.33 -7.85 -5.46
C ASP A 131 -4.23 -7.01 -4.52
N THR A 132 -4.36 -5.71 -4.80
CA THR A 132 -5.19 -4.83 -3.96
C THR A 132 -6.68 -4.95 -4.28
N VAL A 133 -7.04 -4.96 -5.58
CA VAL A 133 -8.43 -4.81 -6.02
C VAL A 133 -9.20 -6.12 -5.90
N VAL A 134 -8.62 -7.24 -6.33
CA VAL A 134 -9.34 -8.52 -6.36
C VAL A 134 -8.96 -9.41 -5.18
N TRP A 135 -7.70 -9.41 -4.77
CA TRP A 135 -7.23 -10.24 -3.67
C TRP A 135 -7.45 -9.59 -2.30
N GLU A 136 -7.48 -8.26 -2.22
CA GLU A 136 -7.50 -7.47 -0.97
C GLU A 136 -6.28 -7.67 -0.08
N GLN A 137 -5.14 -7.89 -0.73
CA GLN A 137 -3.85 -7.92 -0.08
C GLN A 137 -3.29 -6.51 0.08
N VAL A 138 -2.26 -6.36 0.91
CA VAL A 138 -1.67 -5.07 1.27
C VAL A 138 -0.23 -4.90 0.79
N ASP A 139 0.17 -5.67 -0.23
CA ASP A 139 1.56 -5.69 -0.71
C ASP A 139 1.96 -4.40 -1.43
N ALA A 140 1.00 -3.62 -1.94
CA ALA A 140 1.26 -2.29 -2.50
C ALA A 140 1.94 -1.35 -1.48
N ILE A 141 1.60 -1.46 -0.19
CA ILE A 141 2.21 -0.67 0.88
C ILE A 141 3.69 -1.03 1.01
N VAL A 142 3.99 -2.32 1.17
CA VAL A 142 5.37 -2.84 1.32
C VAL A 142 6.20 -2.49 0.10
N SER A 143 5.66 -2.76 -1.09
CA SER A 143 6.34 -2.57 -2.37
C SER A 143 6.67 -1.09 -2.59
N THR A 144 5.76 -0.18 -2.26
CA THR A 144 5.99 1.26 -2.37
C THR A 144 7.05 1.74 -1.38
N LEU A 145 6.98 1.33 -0.11
CA LEU A 145 7.96 1.70 0.90
C LEU A 145 9.37 1.19 0.54
N ALA A 146 9.48 -0.07 0.11
CA ALA A 146 10.73 -0.67 -0.35
C ALA A 146 11.27 0.03 -1.60
N PHE A 147 10.41 0.36 -2.57
CA PHE A 147 10.81 1.11 -3.75
C PHE A 147 11.37 2.48 -3.40
N VAL A 148 10.73 3.21 -2.48
CA VAL A 148 11.24 4.50 -1.98
C VAL A 148 12.59 4.32 -1.29
N ALA A 149 12.79 3.24 -0.52
CA ALA A 149 14.09 2.93 0.08
C ALA A 149 15.18 2.79 -0.99
N VAL A 150 14.93 2.03 -2.06
CA VAL A 150 15.86 1.86 -3.19
C VAL A 150 16.16 3.18 -3.88
N VAL A 151 15.13 3.97 -4.20
CA VAL A 151 15.31 5.29 -4.83
C VAL A 151 16.17 6.21 -3.96
N GLN A 152 16.00 6.19 -2.64
CA GLN A 152 16.79 7.03 -1.73
C GLN A 152 18.24 6.54 -1.63
N ALA A 153 18.49 5.23 -1.65
CA ALA A 153 19.86 4.68 -1.72
C ALA A 153 20.56 5.10 -3.01
N LEU A 154 19.91 4.92 -4.16
CA LEU A 154 20.45 5.35 -5.47
C LEU A 154 20.75 6.86 -5.52
N ARG A 155 20.02 7.67 -4.75
CA ARG A 155 20.25 9.12 -4.61
C ARG A 155 21.30 9.48 -3.55
N GLN A 156 22.05 8.51 -3.04
CA GLN A 156 23.08 8.70 -2.01
C GLN A 156 22.51 9.30 -0.71
N ARG A 157 21.30 8.88 -0.32
CA ARG A 157 20.62 9.29 0.92
C ARG A 157 20.42 8.08 1.85
N PRO A 158 21.50 7.48 2.38
CA PRO A 158 21.44 6.19 3.07
C PRO A 158 20.56 6.21 4.32
N VAL A 159 20.63 7.26 5.14
CA VAL A 159 19.80 7.39 6.36
C VAL A 159 18.31 7.35 6.01
N SER A 160 17.89 8.06 4.96
CA SER A 160 16.50 8.02 4.53
C SER A 160 16.13 6.67 3.93
N SER A 161 17.01 6.06 3.14
CA SER A 161 16.80 4.71 2.59
C SER A 161 16.53 3.69 3.70
N VAL A 162 17.40 3.64 4.72
CA VAL A 162 17.25 2.77 5.87
C VAL A 162 15.93 3.04 6.60
N GLY A 163 15.55 4.32 6.79
CA GLY A 163 14.27 4.67 7.39
C GLY A 163 13.08 4.06 6.64
N TRP A 164 13.06 4.15 5.31
CA TRP A 164 11.99 3.56 4.49
C TRP A 164 12.02 2.02 4.49
N LEU A 165 13.21 1.41 4.46
CA LEU A 165 13.33 -0.04 4.57
C LEU A 165 12.82 -0.56 5.93
N VAL A 166 13.13 0.15 7.03
CA VAL A 166 12.62 -0.18 8.36
C VAL A 166 11.10 -0.09 8.39
N LEU A 167 10.48 0.91 7.75
CA LEU A 167 9.02 0.98 7.63
C LEU A 167 8.47 -0.20 6.82
N ALA A 168 9.10 -0.57 5.69
CA ALA A 168 8.70 -1.71 4.88
C ALA A 168 8.79 -3.04 5.65
N LEU A 169 9.87 -3.25 6.41
CA LEU A 169 10.06 -4.42 7.29
C LEU A 169 9.04 -4.44 8.43
N ASN A 170 8.69 -3.27 8.97
CA ASN A 170 7.64 -3.16 9.98
C ASN A 170 6.24 -3.36 9.39
N MET A 171 6.07 -3.34 8.06
CA MET A 171 4.83 -3.73 7.39
C MET A 171 4.77 -5.23 7.16
N LYS A 172 5.78 -5.79 6.48
CA LYS A 172 5.94 -7.24 6.28
C LYS A 172 7.42 -7.61 6.31
N THR A 173 7.74 -8.71 7.00
CA THR A 173 9.11 -9.26 7.02
C THR A 173 9.65 -9.60 5.62
N GLN A 174 8.77 -9.87 4.64
CA GLN A 174 9.14 -10.11 3.23
C GLN A 174 9.94 -8.98 2.58
N ALA A 175 9.86 -7.74 3.09
CA ALA A 175 10.67 -6.62 2.61
C ALA A 175 12.20 -6.85 2.78
N ILE A 176 12.61 -7.85 3.57
CA ILE A 176 14.02 -8.22 3.75
C ILE A 176 14.71 -8.63 2.45
N VAL A 177 13.97 -9.03 1.42
CA VAL A 177 14.52 -9.36 0.09
C VAL A 177 15.29 -8.19 -0.53
N PHE A 178 14.96 -6.95 -0.16
CA PHE A 178 15.63 -5.74 -0.66
C PHE A 178 16.93 -5.42 0.11
N LEU A 179 17.16 -6.01 1.28
CA LEU A 179 18.31 -5.70 2.13
C LEU A 179 19.65 -5.99 1.44
N PRO A 180 19.89 -7.15 0.79
CA PRO A 180 21.18 -7.41 0.12
C PRO A 180 21.48 -6.38 -0.96
N ALA A 181 20.49 -5.99 -1.77
CA ALA A 181 20.67 -4.98 -2.81
C ALA A 181 20.96 -3.60 -2.22
N LEU A 182 20.26 -3.22 -1.15
CA LEU A 182 20.45 -1.93 -0.48
C LEU A 182 21.81 -1.81 0.22
N LEU A 183 22.38 -2.92 0.72
CA LEU A 183 23.73 -2.92 1.32
C LEU A 183 24.84 -2.69 0.28
N LEU A 184 24.54 -2.86 -1.02
CA LEU A 184 25.49 -2.66 -2.12
C LEU A 184 25.40 -1.26 -2.75
N LEU A 185 24.41 -0.44 -2.38
CA LEU A 185 24.11 0.89 -2.95
C LEU A 185 24.51 2.02 -2.00
#